data_AF-A0A8X6X3Y7-F1
#
_entry.id   AF-A0A8X6X3Y7-F1
#
_cell.length_a   1.000
_cell.length_b   1.000
_cell.length_c   1.000
_cell.angle_alpha   90.00
_cell.angle_beta   90.00
_cell.angle_gamma   90.00
#
_symmetry.space_group_name_H-M   'P 1'
#
loop_
_entity.id
_entity.type
_entity.pdbx_description
1 polymer ?
#
loop_
_entity_poly.entity_id
_entity_poly.type
_entity_poly.pdbx_seq_one_letter_code
_entity_poly.pdbx_strand_id
1 'polypeptide(L)'
;MRVENHSHIRHIMLYHFEKGLKALQSFCDLNELFGKGTISESQCREWLARFISADTSLEHKPGRGRPSDFDDQTLLAAVEDESLTTPMLAEDFNVNQSTVVRRLKKLRKV
;
A
#
# COMPACT_ATOMS: atom_id res chain seq x y z
N MET A 1 13.38 -16.35 -2.07
CA MET A 1 12.86 -15.15 -2.76
C MET A 1 11.35 -15.10 -2.57
N ARG A 2 10.82 -14.17 -1.76
CA ARG A 2 9.37 -13.90 -1.70
C ARG A 2 9.09 -12.91 -2.82
N VAL A 3 8.71 -13.40 -3.99
CA VAL A 3 8.14 -12.54 -5.03
C VAL A 3 6.86 -11.96 -4.44
N GLU A 4 6.64 -10.67 -4.59
CA GLU A 4 5.39 -10.01 -4.20
C GLU A 4 4.23 -10.53 -5.08
N ASN A 5 3.77 -11.75 -4.78
CA ASN A 5 2.81 -12.53 -5.55
C ASN A 5 1.39 -11.93 -5.54
N HIS A 6 1.13 -10.95 -4.69
CA HIS A 6 -0.21 -10.38 -4.53
C HIS A 6 -0.69 -9.66 -5.80
N SER A 7 0.21 -9.05 -6.58
CA SER A 7 -0.16 -8.47 -7.87
C SER A 7 -0.58 -9.55 -8.86
N HIS A 8 0.21 -10.62 -9.01
CA HIS A 8 -0.12 -11.73 -9.91
C HIS A 8 -1.43 -12.44 -9.54
N ILE A 9 -1.69 -12.64 -8.24
CA ILE A 9 -2.95 -13.21 -7.77
C ILE A 9 -4.14 -12.36 -8.22
N ARG A 10 -4.05 -11.02 -8.12
CA ARG A 10 -5.13 -10.11 -8.56
C ARG A 10 -5.35 -10.15 -10.07
N HIS A 11 -4.28 -10.26 -10.87
CA HIS A 11 -4.40 -10.44 -12.33
C HIS A 11 -5.16 -11.72 -12.66
N ILE A 12 -4.84 -12.83 -11.99
CA ILE A 12 -5.55 -14.12 -12.18
C ILE A 12 -7.01 -14.00 -11.74
N MET A 13 -7.29 -13.28 -10.65
CA MET A 13 -8.67 -13.03 -10.22
C MET A 13 -9.47 -12.22 -11.24
N LEU A 14 -8.85 -11.22 -11.88
CA LEU A 14 -9.48 -10.47 -12.96
C LEU A 14 -9.78 -11.38 -14.15
N TYR A 15 -8.81 -12.21 -14.55
CA TYR A 15 -9.01 -13.22 -15.59
C TYR A 15 -10.16 -14.19 -15.25
N HIS A 16 -10.24 -14.69 -14.02
CA HIS A 16 -11.35 -15.53 -13.57
C HIS A 16 -12.69 -14.82 -13.64
N PHE A 17 -12.73 -13.53 -13.26
CA PHE A 17 -13.92 -12.70 -13.38
C PHE A 17 -14.37 -12.55 -14.84
N GLU A 18 -13.46 -12.24 -15.76
CA GLU A 18 -13.75 -12.15 -17.20
C GLU A 18 -14.24 -13.48 -17.79
N LYS A 19 -13.80 -14.61 -17.22
CA LYS A 19 -14.30 -15.95 -17.55
C LYS A 19 -15.62 -16.33 -16.87
N GLY A 20 -16.18 -15.46 -16.02
CA GLY A 20 -17.44 -15.69 -15.33
C GLY A 20 -17.35 -16.67 -14.16
N LEU A 21 -16.16 -16.90 -13.60
CA LEU A 21 -15.99 -17.76 -12.42
C LEU A 21 -16.55 -17.08 -11.17
N LYS A 22 -17.11 -17.90 -10.27
CA LYS A 22 -17.56 -17.46 -8.95
C LYS A 22 -16.38 -17.33 -7.98
N ALA A 23 -16.53 -16.47 -6.97
CA ALA A 23 -15.49 -16.21 -5.97
C ALA A 23 -14.95 -17.49 -5.30
N LEU A 24 -15.83 -18.43 -4.95
CA LEU A 24 -15.43 -19.69 -4.33
C LEU A 24 -14.54 -20.53 -5.26
N GLN A 25 -14.85 -20.55 -6.56
CA GLN A 25 -14.08 -21.33 -7.53
C GLN A 25 -12.70 -20.70 -7.76
N SER A 26 -12.65 -19.38 -7.92
CA SER A 26 -11.38 -18.64 -7.96
C SER A 26 -10.54 -18.83 -6.69
N PHE A 27 -11.18 -18.84 -5.51
CA PHE A 27 -10.51 -19.09 -4.24
C PHE A 27 -9.88 -20.48 -4.16
N CYS A 28 -10.62 -21.52 -4.58
CA CYS A 28 -10.10 -22.89 -4.59
C CYS A 28 -8.92 -23.02 -5.55
N ASP A 29 -9.08 -22.55 -6.79
CA ASP A 29 -8.04 -22.64 -7.83
C ASP A 29 -6.76 -21.88 -7.45
N LEU A 30 -6.89 -20.66 -6.90
CA LEU A 30 -5.74 -19.88 -6.43
C LEU A 30 -5.00 -20.56 -5.27
N ASN A 31 -5.71 -21.16 -4.32
CA ASN A 31 -5.07 -21.86 -3.21
C ASN A 31 -4.51 -23.23 -3.63
N GLU A 32 -4.99 -23.83 -4.72
CA GLU A 32 -4.40 -25.01 -5.33
C GLU A 32 -3.11 -24.66 -6.07
N LEU A 33 -3.12 -23.58 -6.86
CA LEU A 33 -1.98 -23.13 -7.66
C LEU A 33 -0.83 -22.55 -6.83
N PHE A 34 -1.15 -21.73 -5.82
CA PHE A 34 -0.15 -21.00 -5.03
C PHE A 34 0.09 -21.58 -3.63
N GLY A 35 -0.72 -22.56 -3.24
CA GLY A 35 -0.67 -23.20 -1.93
C GLY A 35 -1.77 -22.74 -0.98
N LYS A 36 -2.18 -23.66 -0.10
CA LYS A 36 -3.30 -23.46 0.81
C LYS A 36 -3.04 -22.28 1.76
N GLY A 37 -3.99 -21.36 1.82
CA GLY A 37 -3.92 -20.17 2.68
C GLY A 37 -3.24 -18.97 2.01
N THR A 38 -2.94 -19.05 0.72
CA THR A 38 -2.43 -17.91 -0.07
C THR A 38 -3.43 -16.75 -0.06
N ILE A 39 -4.71 -17.06 -0.20
CA ILE A 39 -5.78 -16.08 -0.19
C ILE A 39 -7.00 -16.60 0.54
N SER A 40 -7.69 -15.72 1.26
CA SER A 40 -8.98 -16.02 1.89
C SER A 40 -10.14 -15.88 0.89
N GLU A 41 -11.23 -16.59 1.15
CA GLU A 41 -12.45 -16.45 0.33
C GLU A 41 -13.01 -15.02 0.39
N SER A 42 -12.92 -14.35 1.55
CA SER A 42 -13.35 -12.97 1.74
C SER A 42 -12.62 -12.00 0.80
N GLN A 43 -11.29 -12.11 0.71
CA GLN A 43 -10.51 -11.32 -0.24
C GLN A 43 -10.95 -11.59 -1.68
N CYS A 44 -11.27 -12.85 -2.01
CA CYS A 44 -11.77 -13.19 -3.34
C CYS A 44 -13.11 -12.54 -3.66
N ARG A 45 -14.05 -12.55 -2.71
CA ARG A 45 -15.34 -11.86 -2.86
C ARG A 45 -15.16 -10.34 -3.00
N GLU A 46 -14.28 -9.72 -2.21
CA GLU A 46 -14.02 -8.28 -2.27
C GLU A 46 -13.48 -7.87 -3.65
N TRP A 47 -12.52 -8.61 -4.20
CA TRP A 47 -11.99 -8.34 -5.53
C TRP A 47 -13.04 -8.51 -6.63
N LEU A 48 -13.81 -9.60 -6.61
CA LEU A 48 -14.86 -9.80 -7.60
C LEU A 48 -15.95 -8.72 -7.50
N ALA A 49 -16.31 -8.29 -6.29
CA ALA A 49 -17.26 -7.18 -6.10
C ALA A 49 -16.74 -5.86 -6.69
N ARG A 50 -15.44 -5.59 -6.59
CA ARG A 50 -14.80 -4.44 -7.25
C ARG A 50 -14.89 -4.53 -8.77
N PHE A 51 -14.57 -5.69 -9.34
CA PHE A 51 -14.65 -5.89 -10.78
C PHE A 51 -16.09 -5.76 -11.31
N ILE A 52 -17.08 -6.22 -10.56
CA ILE A 52 -18.51 -6.00 -10.86
C ILE A 52 -18.84 -4.51 -10.91
N SER A 53 -18.24 -3.68 -10.05
CA SER A 53 -18.39 -2.22 -10.08
C SER A 53 -17.59 -1.51 -11.19
N ALA A 54 -17.07 -2.27 -12.17
CA ALA A 54 -16.21 -1.81 -13.25
C ALA A 54 -14.86 -1.20 -12.81
N ASP A 55 -14.47 -1.37 -11.54
CA ASP A 55 -13.14 -1.01 -11.04
C ASP A 55 -12.19 -2.19 -11.29
N THR A 56 -11.49 -2.16 -12.43
CA THR A 56 -10.46 -3.14 -12.80
C THR A 56 -9.07 -2.78 -12.28
N SER A 57 -8.94 -1.75 -11.43
CA SER A 57 -7.65 -1.37 -10.87
C SER A 57 -7.12 -2.45 -9.94
N LEU A 58 -5.98 -3.02 -10.30
CA LEU A 58 -5.29 -4.06 -9.52
C LEU A 58 -4.45 -3.49 -8.37
N GLU A 59 -4.39 -2.16 -8.28
CA GLU A 59 -3.72 -1.48 -7.19
C GLU A 59 -4.48 -1.67 -5.88
N HIS A 60 -3.72 -1.69 -4.78
CA HIS A 60 -4.35 -1.59 -3.48
C HIS A 60 -4.95 -0.19 -3.36
N LYS A 61 -6.20 -0.08 -2.90
CA LYS A 61 -6.69 1.23 -2.41
C LYS A 61 -5.67 1.75 -1.38
N PRO A 62 -5.28 3.03 -1.42
CA PRO A 62 -4.43 3.60 -0.39
C PRO A 62 -5.03 3.21 0.95
N GLY A 63 -4.21 2.60 1.81
CA GLY A 63 -4.69 2.05 3.06
C GLY A 63 -5.41 3.12 3.88
N ARG A 64 -6.23 2.70 4.86
CA ARG A 64 -6.82 3.61 5.87
C ARG A 64 -5.75 4.21 6.81
N GLY A 65 -4.54 4.47 6.32
CA GLY A 65 -3.57 5.26 7.05
C GLY A 65 -4.15 6.65 7.25
N ARG A 66 -3.96 7.19 8.46
CA ARG A 66 -4.30 8.58 8.74
C ARG A 66 -3.56 9.46 7.73
N PRO A 67 -4.26 10.32 6.96
CA PRO A 67 -3.61 11.36 6.18
C PRO A 67 -2.65 12.10 7.10
N SER A 68 -1.41 12.18 6.66
CA SER A 68 -0.40 12.94 7.37
C SER A 68 -0.54 14.38 6.94
N ASP A 69 -1.06 15.25 7.80
CA ASP A 69 -1.04 16.71 7.57
C ASP A 69 0.40 17.27 7.56
N PHE A 70 1.39 16.43 7.90
CA PHE A 70 2.79 16.76 7.80
C PHE A 70 3.24 16.80 6.34
N ASP A 71 3.69 17.97 5.90
CA ASP A 71 4.19 18.20 4.55
C ASP A 71 5.67 17.77 4.42
N ASP A 72 5.85 16.60 3.80
CA ASP A 72 7.18 16.04 3.53
C ASP A 72 7.97 16.92 2.51
N GLN A 73 7.33 17.75 1.67
CA GLN A 73 8.01 18.64 0.71
C GLN A 73 8.64 19.86 1.39
N THR A 74 7.89 20.53 2.27
CA THR A 74 8.41 21.66 3.05
C THR A 74 9.58 21.20 3.94
N LEU A 75 9.51 19.99 4.52
CA LEU A 75 10.63 19.42 5.29
C LEU A 75 11.87 19.20 4.41
N LEU A 76 11.68 18.72 3.18
CA LEU A 76 12.77 18.49 2.23
C LEU A 76 13.51 19.79 1.89
N ALA A 77 12.77 20.87 1.64
CA ALA A 77 13.34 22.19 1.36
C ALA A 77 14.11 22.76 2.57
N ALA A 78 13.59 22.56 3.79
CA ALA A 78 14.28 23.00 5.00
C ALA A 78 15.58 22.21 5.28
N VAL A 79 15.62 20.92 4.92
CA VAL A 79 16.82 20.07 5.10
C VAL A 79 17.95 20.39 4.11
N GLU A 80 17.65 21.09 3.00
CA GLU A 80 18.70 21.56 2.09
C GLU A 80 19.56 22.67 2.71
N ASP A 81 19.08 23.32 3.75
CA ASP A 81 19.89 24.19 4.59
C ASP A 81 20.72 23.35 5.59
N GLU A 82 22.01 23.17 5.31
CA GLU A 82 22.94 22.40 6.16
C GLU A 82 23.10 22.98 7.58
N SER A 83 22.62 24.20 7.84
CA SER A 83 22.65 24.81 9.16
C SER A 83 21.53 24.33 10.09
N LEU A 84 20.45 23.75 9.55
CA LEU A 84 19.28 23.35 10.32
C LEU A 84 19.44 21.94 10.90
N THR A 85 19.37 21.85 12.22
CA THR A 85 19.42 20.59 12.96
C THR A 85 18.03 20.01 13.22
N THR A 86 17.93 18.70 13.46
CA THR A 86 16.64 18.05 13.72
C THR A 86 15.79 18.65 14.85
N PRO A 87 16.35 19.21 15.95
CA PRO A 87 15.57 19.96 16.94
C PRO A 87 14.97 21.26 16.38
N MET A 88 15.73 22.02 15.59
CA MET A 88 15.27 23.29 15.00
C MET A 88 14.12 23.04 14.01
N LEU A 89 14.26 22.01 13.17
CA LEU A 89 13.18 21.55 12.29
C LEU A 89 11.95 21.07 13.06
N ALA A 90 12.10 20.58 14.30
CA ALA A 90 10.96 20.18 15.12
C ALA A 90 10.17 21.39 15.62
N GLU A 91 10.88 22.46 16.00
CA GLU A 91 10.29 23.73 16.40
C GLU A 91 9.60 24.42 15.21
N ASP A 92 10.28 24.52 14.06
CA ASP A 92 9.75 25.16 12.85
C ASP A 92 8.45 24.50 12.35
N PHE A 93 8.40 23.17 12.43
CA PHE A 93 7.23 22.40 12.01
C PHE A 93 6.22 22.19 13.13
N ASN A 94 6.48 22.71 14.34
CA ASN A 94 5.67 22.53 15.55
C ASN A 94 5.29 21.07 15.80
N VAL A 95 6.26 20.16 15.66
CA VAL A 95 6.10 18.73 15.90
C VAL A 95 7.16 18.21 16.85
N ASN A 96 6.96 17.01 17.38
CA ASN A 96 8.01 16.34 18.13
C ASN A 96 9.21 15.99 17.23
N GLN A 97 10.43 16.14 17.74
CA GLN A 97 11.68 15.78 17.03
C GLN A 97 11.66 14.34 16.50
N SER A 98 11.06 13.40 17.24
CA SER A 98 10.93 12.01 16.80
C SER A 98 10.12 11.86 15.50
N THR A 99 9.12 12.74 15.27
CA THR A 99 8.36 12.81 14.02
C THR A 99 9.27 13.23 12.88
N VAL A 100 10.05 14.31 13.05
CA VAL A 100 11.01 14.80 12.04
C VAL A 100 12.00 13.72 11.66
N VAL A 101 12.66 13.08 12.64
CA VAL A 101 13.62 12.00 12.39
C VAL A 101 12.97 10.84 11.63
N ARG A 102 11.75 10.44 11.98
CA ARG A 102 11.02 9.37 11.28
C ARG A 102 10.77 9.75 9.81
N ARG A 103 10.42 11.01 9.55
CA ARG A 103 10.18 11.51 8.19
C ARG A 103 11.46 11.58 7.37
N LEU A 104 12.55 12.09 7.93
CA LEU A 104 13.85 12.13 7.25
C LEU A 104 14.35 10.74 6.86
N LYS A 105 14.16 9.74 7.73
CA LYS A 105 14.44 8.33 7.41
C LYS A 105 13.59 7.80 6.26
N LYS A 106 12.30 8.12 6.24
CA LYS A 106 11.39 7.76 5.13
C LYS A 106 11.83 8.41 3.81
N LEU A 107 12.37 9.63 3.87
CA LEU A 107 12.88 10.40 2.74
C LEU A 107 14.35 10.10 2.37
N ARG A 108 15.03 9.21 3.11
CA ARG A 108 16.45 8.85 2.92
C ARG A 108 17.42 10.04 3.01
N LYS A 109 17.10 11.04 3.85
CA LYS A 109 17.97 12.20 4.11
C LYS A 109 18.86 12.05 5.34
N VAL A 110 18.65 10.99 6.13
CA VAL A 110 19.40 10.59 7.32
C VAL A 110 19.56 9.08 7.33
#